data_AF-A0A645G857-F1
#
_entry.id   AF-A0A645G857-F1
#
_cell.length_a   1.000
_cell.length_b   1.000
_cell.length_c   1.000
_cell.angle_alpha   90.00
_cell.angle_beta   90.00
_cell.angle_gamma   90.00
#
_symmetry.space_group_name_H-M   'P 1'
#
loop_
_entity.id
_entity.type
_entity.pdbx_description
1 polymer ?
#
loop_
_entity_poly.entity_id
_entity_poly.type
_entity_poly.pdbx_seq_one_letter_code
_entity_poly.pdbx_strand_id
1 'polypeptide(L)'
;MTTRISEVNQTSSEINSSLQESSAALETVNQSIQNLSESTQTLQRVSGSIHEVSAAIGGIEDYVGKLSADTGEMVNSSLCGLSNEDFIETVEVAVQAHRKWVANIKNMAHAMQVLPIQTDAHKCGFGHFYYAVKPAAEKMAGLWESVEILHHDLHKTGDLVIGAIQRGDSSQAASAAGQAEALSEKIMVKFEQMIKLAKEMEDTGESVF
;
A
#
# COMPACT_ATOMS: atom_id res chain seq x y z
N MET A 1 77.73 17.55 13.62
CA MET A 1 77.26 16.20 14.03
C MET A 1 76.06 16.30 14.98
N THR A 2 76.06 17.24 15.93
CA THR A 2 74.98 17.50 16.90
C THR A 2 73.62 17.87 16.28
N THR A 3 73.59 18.67 15.21
CA THR A 3 72.34 19.14 14.56
C THR A 3 71.55 18.02 13.87
N ARG A 4 72.23 17.04 13.28
CA ARG A 4 71.57 15.88 12.65
C ARG A 4 70.99 14.91 13.69
N ILE A 5 71.62 14.80 14.86
CA ILE A 5 71.11 13.96 15.96
C ILE A 5 69.85 14.60 16.57
N SER A 6 69.80 15.93 16.71
CA SER A 6 68.58 16.62 17.16
C SER A 6 67.43 16.50 16.15
N GLU A 7 67.69 16.63 14.84
CA GLU A 7 66.68 16.44 13.79
C GLU A 7 66.10 15.02 13.79
N VAL A 8 66.96 14.00 13.93
CA VAL A 8 66.52 12.60 14.02
C VAL A 8 65.66 12.36 15.26
N ASN A 9 66.07 12.89 16.42
CA ASN A 9 65.27 12.76 17.65
C ASN A 9 63.90 13.42 17.54
N GLN A 10 63.83 14.60 16.90
CA GLN A 10 62.56 15.28 16.67
C GLN A 10 61.66 14.50 15.71
N THR A 11 62.23 14.02 14.60
CA THR A 11 61.50 13.18 13.63
C THR A 11 60.98 11.89 14.28
N SER A 12 61.77 11.24 15.15
CA SER A 12 61.32 10.07 15.93
C SER A 12 60.18 10.41 16.90
N SER A 13 60.21 11.60 17.52
CA SER A 13 59.13 12.05 18.40
C SER A 13 57.83 12.29 17.62
N GLU A 14 57.92 12.90 16.44
CA GLU A 14 56.78 13.13 15.55
C GLU A 14 56.19 11.81 15.04
N ILE A 15 57.03 10.86 14.61
CA ILE A 15 56.59 9.51 14.22
C ILE A 15 55.85 8.83 15.38
N ASN A 16 56.37 8.90 16.60
CA ASN A 16 55.73 8.28 17.75
C ASN A 16 54.36 8.91 18.06
N SER A 17 54.24 10.23 17.93
CA SER A 17 52.95 10.94 18.07
C SER A 17 51.96 10.48 16.99
N SER A 18 52.39 10.38 15.73
CA SER A 18 51.53 9.89 14.64
C SER A 18 51.11 8.44 14.82
N LEU A 19 51.98 7.59 15.39
CA LEU A 19 51.63 6.19 15.73
C LEU A 19 50.60 6.12 16.86
N GLN A 20 50.71 7.00 17.88
CA GLN A 20 49.71 7.08 18.95
C GLN A 20 48.36 7.56 18.42
N GLU A 21 48.36 8.59 17.57
CA GLU A 21 47.14 9.10 16.93
C GLU A 21 46.49 8.03 16.03
N SER A 22 47.29 7.31 15.24
CA SER A 22 46.82 6.19 14.42
C SER A 22 46.19 5.07 15.27
N SER A 23 46.78 4.76 16.41
CA SER A 23 46.26 3.74 17.34
C SER A 23 44.92 4.18 17.94
N ALA A 24 44.80 5.44 18.34
CA ALA A 24 43.54 5.99 18.84
C ALA A 24 42.44 6.04 17.77
N ALA A 25 42.80 6.35 16.53
CA ALA A 25 41.89 6.30 15.38
C ALA A 25 41.41 4.86 15.09
N LEU A 26 42.31 3.88 15.14
CA LEU A 26 41.95 2.47 14.98
C LEU A 26 40.99 1.97 16.07
N GLU A 27 41.21 2.38 17.32
CA GLU A 27 40.29 2.04 18.42
C GLU A 27 38.89 2.62 18.20
N THR A 28 38.82 3.86 17.71
CA THR A 28 37.55 4.53 17.35
C THR A 28 36.84 3.80 16.21
N VAL A 29 37.59 3.33 15.20
CA VAL A 29 37.04 2.55 14.09
C VAL A 29 36.51 1.20 14.59
N ASN A 30 37.25 0.50 15.45
CA ASN A 30 36.79 -0.76 16.04
C ASN A 30 35.49 -0.59 16.82
N GLN A 31 35.38 0.46 17.63
CA GLN A 31 34.14 0.79 18.34
C GLN A 31 32.99 1.08 17.35
N SER A 32 33.28 1.79 16.26
CA SER A 32 32.27 2.08 15.23
C SER A 32 31.77 0.83 14.52
N ILE A 33 32.65 -0.14 14.25
CA ILE A 33 32.29 -1.44 13.66
C ILE A 33 31.41 -2.24 14.62
N GLN A 34 31.72 -2.25 15.92
CA GLN A 34 30.89 -2.92 16.93
C GLN A 34 29.49 -2.30 16.97
N ASN A 35 29.40 -0.97 17.03
CA ASN A 35 28.12 -0.25 17.04
C ASN A 35 27.30 -0.52 15.77
N LEU A 36 27.95 -0.61 14.61
CA LEU A 36 27.29 -0.96 13.34
C LEU A 36 26.76 -2.40 13.35
N SER A 37 27.53 -3.33 13.89
CA SER A 37 27.12 -4.74 14.05
C SER A 37 25.88 -4.84 14.94
N GLU A 38 25.88 -4.17 16.10
CA GLU A 38 24.72 -4.11 17.00
C GLU A 38 23.49 -3.47 16.34
N SER A 39 23.70 -2.38 15.59
CA SER A 39 22.64 -1.72 14.83
C SER A 39 22.05 -2.66 13.78
N THR A 40 22.88 -3.44 13.09
CA THR A 40 22.46 -4.41 12.08
C THR A 40 21.63 -5.54 12.70
N GLN A 41 22.07 -6.07 13.86
CA GLN A 41 21.30 -7.07 14.60
C GLN A 41 19.94 -6.52 15.07
N THR A 42 19.91 -5.27 15.51
CA THR A 42 18.67 -4.58 15.88
C THR A 42 17.73 -4.45 14.68
N LEU A 43 18.24 -4.04 13.51
CA LEU A 43 17.47 -3.95 12.27
C LEU A 43 16.90 -5.31 11.84
N GLN A 44 17.69 -6.38 11.95
CA GLN A 44 17.22 -7.74 11.66
C GLN A 44 16.06 -8.15 12.57
N ARG A 45 16.17 -7.87 13.88
CA ARG A 45 15.10 -8.16 14.84
C ARG A 45 13.84 -7.36 14.53
N VAL A 46 13.97 -6.06 14.27
CA VAL A 46 12.83 -5.20 13.89
C VAL A 46 12.19 -5.67 12.59
N SER A 47 12.98 -6.04 11.59
CA SER A 47 12.50 -6.61 10.33
C SER A 47 11.70 -7.90 10.56
N GLY A 48 12.16 -8.77 11.45
CA GLY A 48 11.43 -9.98 11.84
C GLY A 48 10.06 -9.65 12.45
N SER A 49 10.01 -8.72 13.40
CA SER A 49 8.74 -8.29 14.00
C SER A 49 7.79 -7.64 12.99
N ILE A 50 8.31 -6.84 12.04
CA ILE A 50 7.49 -6.26 10.95
C ILE A 50 6.87 -7.36 10.08
N HIS A 51 7.62 -8.42 9.79
CA HIS A 51 7.12 -9.55 9.02
C HIS A 51 5.99 -10.29 9.75
N GLU A 52 6.14 -10.53 11.06
CA GLU A 52 5.10 -11.15 11.89
C GLU A 52 3.83 -10.30 11.94
N VAL A 53 3.95 -8.98 12.12
CA VAL A 53 2.80 -8.05 12.09
C VAL A 53 2.11 -8.06 10.72
N SER A 54 2.88 -8.08 9.63
CA SER A 54 2.33 -8.13 8.27
C SER A 54 1.54 -9.43 8.03
N ALA A 55 2.04 -10.56 8.53
CA ALA A 55 1.33 -11.84 8.46
C ALA A 55 0.03 -11.82 9.28
N ALA A 56 0.06 -11.22 10.49
CA ALA A 56 -1.13 -11.06 11.31
C ALA A 56 -2.20 -10.17 10.65
N ILE A 57 -1.79 -9.08 9.99
CA ILE A 57 -2.70 -8.23 9.21
C ILE A 57 -3.36 -9.02 8.08
N GLY A 58 -2.59 -9.85 7.35
CA GLY A 58 -3.16 -10.73 6.33
C GLY A 58 -4.22 -11.69 6.91
N GLY A 59 -3.98 -12.24 8.10
CA GLY A 59 -4.97 -13.07 8.79
C GLY A 59 -6.23 -12.31 9.23
N ILE A 60 -6.10 -11.03 9.61
CA ILE A 60 -7.24 -10.15 9.93
C ILE A 60 -8.07 -9.89 8.66
N GLU A 61 -7.43 -9.58 7.53
CA GLU A 61 -8.12 -9.39 6.24
C GLU A 61 -8.90 -10.65 5.83
N ASP A 62 -8.30 -11.83 5.98
CA ASP A 62 -8.98 -13.09 5.65
C ASP A 62 -10.18 -13.35 6.58
N TYR A 63 -10.10 -12.95 7.85
CA TYR A 63 -11.21 -13.02 8.79
C TYR A 63 -12.32 -12.02 8.45
N VAL A 64 -11.96 -10.78 8.09
CA VAL A 64 -12.91 -9.77 7.59
C VAL A 64 -13.62 -10.29 6.35
N GLY A 65 -12.90 -10.89 5.40
CA GLY A 65 -13.50 -11.49 4.20
C GLY A 65 -14.52 -12.58 4.51
N LYS A 66 -14.24 -13.47 5.47
CA LYS A 66 -15.20 -14.49 5.92
C LYS A 66 -16.42 -13.87 6.59
N LEU A 67 -16.21 -12.90 7.50
CA LEU A 67 -17.31 -12.23 8.17
C LEU A 67 -18.20 -11.47 7.18
N SER A 68 -17.60 -10.81 6.17
CA SER A 68 -18.35 -10.17 5.09
C SER A 68 -19.18 -11.19 4.32
N ALA A 69 -18.62 -12.35 3.97
CA ALA A 69 -19.39 -13.41 3.30
C ALA A 69 -20.56 -13.92 4.16
N ASP A 70 -20.31 -14.24 5.44
CA ASP A 70 -21.32 -14.74 6.38
C ASP A 70 -22.46 -13.73 6.58
N THR A 71 -22.13 -12.43 6.69
CA THR A 71 -23.12 -11.35 6.84
C THR A 71 -23.79 -10.98 5.51
N GLY A 72 -23.11 -11.21 4.39
CA GLY A 72 -23.61 -10.99 3.04
C GLY A 72 -24.84 -11.82 2.70
N GLU A 73 -24.97 -13.04 3.22
CA GLU A 73 -26.18 -13.86 3.06
C GLU A 73 -27.41 -13.24 3.74
N MET A 74 -27.21 -12.38 4.74
CA MET A 74 -28.28 -11.77 5.54
C MET A 74 -28.84 -10.49 4.93
N VAL A 75 -28.19 -9.91 3.92
CA VAL A 75 -28.50 -8.57 3.40
C VAL A 75 -29.81 -8.47 2.64
N ASN A 76 -30.34 -9.59 2.16
CA ASN A 76 -31.66 -9.68 1.52
C ASN A 76 -32.75 -10.12 2.52
N SER A 77 -32.42 -10.25 3.81
CA SER A 77 -33.38 -10.65 4.84
C SER A 77 -34.20 -9.45 5.32
N SER A 78 -35.48 -9.65 5.65
CA SER A 78 -36.36 -8.58 6.14
C SER A 78 -36.01 -8.04 7.54
N LEU A 79 -35.11 -8.72 8.27
CA LEU A 79 -34.73 -8.39 9.66
C LEU A 79 -33.36 -7.70 9.76
N CYS A 80 -32.46 -7.95 8.80
CA CYS A 80 -31.09 -7.41 8.78
C CYS A 80 -30.68 -6.93 7.38
N GLY A 81 -31.65 -6.52 6.56
CA GLY A 81 -31.41 -6.10 5.19
C GLY A 81 -30.66 -4.77 5.11
N LEU A 82 -29.77 -4.66 4.10
CA LEU A 82 -29.07 -3.42 3.81
C LEU A 82 -30.05 -2.41 3.22
N SER A 83 -30.13 -1.21 3.82
CA SER A 83 -30.94 -0.14 3.25
C SER A 83 -30.28 0.49 2.02
N ASN A 84 -31.05 1.21 1.21
CA ASN A 84 -30.50 1.98 0.11
C ASN A 84 -29.51 3.05 0.61
N GLU A 85 -29.76 3.64 1.80
CA GLU A 85 -28.86 4.60 2.45
C GLU A 85 -27.51 3.95 2.77
N ASP A 86 -27.51 2.77 3.40
CA ASP A 86 -26.28 2.03 3.73
C ASP A 86 -25.49 1.66 2.45
N PHE A 87 -26.19 1.27 1.39
CA PHE A 87 -25.58 1.00 0.09
C PHE A 87 -24.92 2.25 -0.49
N ILE A 88 -25.63 3.39 -0.50
CA ILE A 88 -25.13 4.67 -1.00
C ILE A 88 -23.89 5.09 -0.22
N GLU A 89 -23.93 5.06 1.11
CA GLU A 89 -22.79 5.40 1.96
C GLU A 89 -21.59 4.50 1.65
N THR A 90 -21.82 3.19 1.50
CA THR A 90 -20.77 2.23 1.16
C THR A 90 -20.11 2.54 -0.18
N VAL A 91 -20.90 2.87 -1.21
CA VAL A 91 -20.37 3.23 -2.54
C VAL A 91 -19.65 4.59 -2.50
N GLU A 92 -20.13 5.57 -1.72
CA GLU A 92 -19.46 6.85 -1.55
C GLU A 92 -18.10 6.72 -0.84
N VAL A 93 -18.00 5.85 0.17
CA VAL A 93 -16.73 5.50 0.81
C VAL A 93 -15.80 4.83 -0.21
N ALA A 94 -16.32 3.92 -1.05
CA ALA A 94 -15.54 3.28 -2.10
C ALA A 94 -14.99 4.31 -3.11
N VAL A 95 -15.78 5.30 -3.52
CA VAL A 95 -15.33 6.41 -4.39
C VAL A 95 -14.12 7.12 -3.77
N GLN A 96 -14.21 7.49 -2.49
CA GLN A 96 -13.12 8.19 -1.81
C GLN A 96 -11.86 7.33 -1.69
N ALA A 97 -12.02 6.05 -1.36
CA ALA A 97 -10.92 5.10 -1.24
C ALA A 97 -10.18 4.91 -2.57
N HIS A 98 -10.90 4.72 -3.68
CA HIS A 98 -10.29 4.53 -5.00
C HIS A 98 -9.59 5.79 -5.51
N ARG A 99 -10.14 7.00 -5.26
CA ARG A 99 -9.46 8.26 -5.59
C ARG A 99 -8.11 8.39 -4.87
N LYS A 100 -8.07 8.03 -3.57
CA LYS A 100 -6.83 8.00 -2.79
C LYS A 100 -5.86 6.94 -3.33
N TRP A 101 -6.36 5.76 -3.67
CA TRP A 101 -5.58 4.67 -4.22
C TRP A 101 -4.87 5.09 -5.52
N VAL A 102 -5.59 5.72 -6.47
CA VAL A 102 -5.00 6.24 -7.72
C VAL A 102 -4.00 7.36 -7.46
N ALA A 103 -4.28 8.26 -6.53
CA ALA A 103 -3.34 9.31 -6.16
C ALA A 103 -2.02 8.71 -5.65
N ASN A 104 -2.08 7.65 -4.84
CA ASN A 104 -0.90 6.93 -4.37
C ASN A 104 -0.15 6.25 -5.52
N ILE A 105 -0.86 5.60 -6.45
CA ILE A 105 -0.25 5.02 -7.66
C ILE A 105 0.50 6.06 -8.49
N LYS A 106 -0.11 7.23 -8.73
CA LYS A 106 0.52 8.34 -9.47
C LYS A 106 1.75 8.86 -8.74
N ASN A 107 1.66 9.01 -7.41
CA ASN A 107 2.80 9.42 -6.59
C ASN A 107 3.95 8.41 -6.64
N MET A 108 3.65 7.11 -6.57
CA MET A 108 4.65 6.04 -6.68
C MET A 108 5.38 6.10 -8.03
N ALA A 109 4.64 6.22 -9.13
CA ALA A 109 5.20 6.31 -10.47
C ALA A 109 6.04 7.58 -10.66
N HIS A 110 5.58 8.72 -10.15
CA HIS A 110 6.31 9.99 -10.24
C HIS A 110 7.60 9.99 -9.40
N ALA A 111 7.51 9.52 -8.15
CA ALA A 111 8.65 9.48 -7.23
C ALA A 111 9.60 8.32 -7.51
N MET A 112 9.22 7.38 -8.39
CA MET A 112 9.91 6.11 -8.63
C MET A 112 10.20 5.37 -7.31
N GLN A 113 9.22 5.38 -6.41
CA GLN A 113 9.33 4.79 -5.08
C GLN A 113 8.10 3.92 -4.82
N VAL A 114 8.33 2.67 -4.44
CA VAL A 114 7.24 1.77 -4.03
C VAL A 114 6.76 2.17 -2.63
N LEU A 115 5.44 2.35 -2.50
CA LEU A 115 4.74 2.53 -1.23
C LEU A 115 3.86 1.31 -0.94
N PRO A 116 3.51 1.04 0.33
CA PRO A 116 2.51 0.03 0.66
C PRO A 116 1.18 0.34 -0.03
N ILE A 117 0.66 -0.62 -0.80
CA ILE A 117 -0.60 -0.49 -1.53
C ILE A 117 -1.23 -1.86 -1.74
N GLN A 118 -2.57 -1.95 -1.61
CA GLN A 118 -3.31 -3.19 -1.84
C GLN A 118 -3.57 -3.35 -3.34
N THR A 119 -3.01 -4.38 -3.97
CA THR A 119 -3.19 -4.69 -5.41
C THR A 119 -4.10 -5.90 -5.64
N ASP A 120 -4.55 -6.58 -4.58
CA ASP A 120 -5.63 -7.54 -4.65
C ASP A 120 -6.98 -6.83 -4.55
N ALA A 121 -7.74 -6.85 -5.64
CA ALA A 121 -9.07 -6.24 -5.72
C ALA A 121 -10.06 -6.84 -4.71
N HIS A 122 -9.87 -8.09 -4.27
CA HIS A 122 -10.80 -8.74 -3.33
C HIS A 122 -10.56 -8.29 -1.88
N LYS A 123 -9.38 -7.75 -1.60
CA LYS A 123 -8.94 -7.35 -0.26
C LYS A 123 -9.06 -5.85 0.01
N CYS A 124 -9.54 -5.07 -0.97
CA CYS A 124 -9.89 -3.68 -0.71
C CYS A 124 -11.26 -3.62 0.00
N GLY A 125 -11.55 -2.51 0.71
CA GLY A 125 -12.81 -2.38 1.46
C GLY A 125 -14.05 -2.56 0.58
N PHE A 126 -14.02 -2.03 -0.65
CA PHE A 126 -15.10 -2.26 -1.62
C PHE A 126 -15.12 -3.70 -2.14
N GLY A 127 -13.96 -4.35 -2.33
CA GLY A 127 -13.88 -5.75 -2.72
C GLY A 127 -14.56 -6.68 -1.72
N HIS A 128 -14.28 -6.49 -0.43
CA HIS A 128 -14.95 -7.24 0.64
C HIS A 128 -16.47 -7.09 0.58
N PHE A 129 -16.97 -5.88 0.34
CA PHE A 129 -18.40 -5.65 0.16
C PHE A 129 -18.92 -6.29 -1.14
N TYR A 130 -18.26 -6.02 -2.26
CA TYR A 130 -18.67 -6.43 -3.60
C TYR A 130 -18.85 -7.94 -3.74
N TYR A 131 -17.93 -8.72 -3.16
CA TYR A 131 -17.98 -10.18 -3.23
C TYR A 131 -18.83 -10.82 -2.14
N ALA A 132 -19.22 -10.06 -1.12
CA ALA A 132 -20.09 -10.53 -0.04
C ALA A 132 -21.58 -10.41 -0.39
N VAL A 133 -21.95 -9.35 -1.11
CA VAL A 133 -23.36 -9.02 -1.36
C VAL A 133 -23.69 -9.05 -2.84
N LYS A 134 -24.96 -9.31 -3.16
CA LYS A 134 -25.48 -9.18 -4.53
C LYS A 134 -26.80 -8.42 -4.50
N PRO A 135 -26.93 -7.30 -5.23
CA PRO A 135 -28.20 -6.59 -5.37
C PRO A 135 -29.31 -7.52 -5.88
N ALA A 136 -30.48 -7.47 -5.25
CA ALA A 136 -31.66 -8.23 -5.66
C ALA A 136 -32.40 -7.55 -6.84
N ALA A 137 -32.34 -6.21 -6.92
CA ALA A 137 -32.97 -5.45 -7.97
C ALA A 137 -32.26 -5.62 -9.33
N GLU A 138 -32.97 -6.14 -10.34
CA GLU A 138 -32.44 -6.39 -11.69
C GLU A 138 -31.82 -5.14 -12.33
N LYS A 139 -32.44 -3.98 -12.12
CA LYS A 139 -31.94 -2.68 -12.61
C LYS A 139 -30.60 -2.27 -12.00
N MET A 140 -30.27 -2.74 -10.79
CA MET A 140 -28.96 -2.52 -10.17
C MET A 140 -27.96 -3.60 -10.56
N ALA A 141 -28.40 -4.86 -10.68
CA ALA A 141 -27.53 -6.02 -10.91
C ALA A 141 -26.63 -5.87 -12.14
N GLY A 142 -27.17 -5.38 -13.27
CA GLY A 142 -26.36 -5.18 -14.48
C GLY A 142 -25.28 -4.11 -14.31
N LEU A 143 -25.56 -3.05 -13.54
CA LEU A 143 -24.57 -2.02 -13.24
C LEU A 143 -23.49 -2.54 -12.29
N TRP A 144 -23.91 -3.30 -11.28
CA TRP A 144 -23.06 -3.99 -10.31
C TRP A 144 -22.04 -4.91 -10.98
N GLU A 145 -22.51 -5.85 -11.79
CA GLU A 145 -21.64 -6.82 -12.49
C GLU A 145 -20.67 -6.14 -13.47
N SER A 146 -21.05 -4.99 -14.04
CA SER A 146 -20.17 -4.25 -14.95
C SER A 146 -18.93 -3.62 -14.29
N VAL A 147 -18.87 -3.57 -12.95
CA VAL A 147 -17.73 -3.03 -12.21
C VAL A 147 -16.61 -4.05 -12.06
N GLU A 148 -16.90 -5.36 -12.03
CA GLU A 148 -15.94 -6.41 -11.66
C GLU A 148 -14.63 -6.33 -12.45
N ILE A 149 -14.73 -6.37 -13.77
CA ILE A 149 -13.56 -6.37 -14.67
C ILE A 149 -12.80 -5.05 -14.53
N LEU A 150 -13.50 -3.92 -14.47
CA LEU A 150 -12.86 -2.61 -14.32
C LEU A 150 -12.08 -2.51 -13.00
N HIS A 151 -12.67 -3.00 -11.91
CA HIS A 151 -12.09 -3.00 -10.59
C HIS A 151 -10.87 -3.93 -10.50
N HIS A 152 -10.97 -5.13 -11.06
CA HIS A 152 -9.85 -6.05 -11.16
C HIS A 152 -8.69 -5.44 -11.96
N ASP A 153 -8.98 -4.92 -13.15
CA ASP A 153 -7.97 -4.32 -14.04
C ASP A 153 -7.34 -3.08 -13.40
N LEU A 154 -8.11 -2.27 -12.68
CA LEU A 154 -7.60 -1.13 -11.93
C LEU A 154 -6.54 -1.60 -10.92
N HIS A 155 -6.88 -2.54 -10.06
CA HIS A 155 -5.95 -3.03 -9.03
C HIS A 155 -4.70 -3.71 -9.62
N LYS A 156 -4.84 -4.40 -10.75
CA LYS A 156 -3.71 -4.97 -11.50
C LYS A 156 -2.72 -3.93 -12.02
N THR A 157 -3.17 -2.69 -12.29
CA THR A 157 -2.22 -1.61 -12.65
C THR A 157 -1.23 -1.30 -11.53
N GLY A 158 -1.58 -1.58 -10.26
CA GLY A 158 -0.66 -1.45 -9.14
C GLY A 158 0.53 -2.39 -9.24
N ASP A 159 0.30 -3.66 -9.59
CA ASP A 159 1.37 -4.64 -9.84
C ASP A 159 2.29 -4.18 -10.98
N LEU A 160 1.72 -3.59 -12.04
CA LEU A 160 2.47 -3.07 -13.19
C LEU A 160 3.37 -1.89 -12.79
N VAL A 161 2.85 -0.95 -12.00
CA VAL A 161 3.60 0.21 -11.51
C VAL A 161 4.73 -0.24 -10.59
N ILE A 162 4.46 -1.14 -9.64
CA ILE A 162 5.48 -1.69 -8.74
C ILE A 162 6.60 -2.36 -9.54
N GLY A 163 6.24 -3.22 -10.49
CA GLY A 163 7.22 -3.91 -11.33
C GLY A 163 8.06 -2.97 -12.19
N ALA A 164 7.45 -1.91 -12.74
CA ALA A 164 8.16 -0.91 -13.53
C ALA A 164 9.17 -0.11 -12.67
N ILE A 165 8.76 0.30 -11.47
CA ILE A 165 9.64 1.00 -10.52
C ILE A 165 10.83 0.12 -10.14
N GLN A 166 10.61 -1.15 -9.82
CA GLN A 166 11.68 -2.09 -9.47
C GLN A 166 12.69 -2.31 -10.60
N ARG A 167 12.27 -2.17 -11.86
CA ARG A 167 13.16 -2.23 -13.04
C ARG A 167 13.80 -0.88 -13.38
N GLY A 168 13.44 0.21 -12.70
CA GLY A 168 13.89 1.56 -13.03
C GLY A 168 13.26 2.12 -14.32
N ASP A 169 12.15 1.55 -14.80
CA ASP A 169 11.48 1.98 -16.02
C ASP A 169 10.41 3.03 -15.71
N SER A 170 10.83 4.30 -15.68
CA SER A 170 9.94 5.43 -15.37
C SER A 170 8.87 5.65 -16.44
N SER A 171 9.16 5.34 -17.70
CA SER A 171 8.19 5.48 -18.79
C SER A 171 7.05 4.48 -18.63
N GLN A 172 7.37 3.22 -18.32
CA GLN A 172 6.36 2.20 -18.07
C GLN A 172 5.58 2.47 -16.78
N ALA A 173 6.24 2.95 -15.72
CA ALA A 173 5.57 3.32 -14.48
C ALA A 173 4.54 4.45 -14.72
N ALA A 174 4.92 5.49 -15.45
CA ALA A 174 4.02 6.58 -15.81
C ALA A 174 2.86 6.12 -16.70
N SER A 175 3.13 5.26 -17.70
CA SER A 175 2.09 4.70 -18.56
C SER A 175 1.09 3.85 -17.78
N ALA A 176 1.55 2.99 -16.87
CA ALA A 176 0.68 2.15 -16.05
C ALA A 176 -0.15 2.98 -15.05
N ALA A 177 0.42 4.03 -14.47
CA ALA A 177 -0.32 4.97 -13.63
C ALA A 177 -1.41 5.74 -14.41
N GLY A 178 -1.14 6.12 -15.67
CA GLY A 178 -2.15 6.71 -16.55
C GLY A 178 -3.29 5.74 -16.88
N GLN A 179 -3.00 4.45 -17.06
CA GLN A 179 -4.03 3.42 -17.22
C GLN A 179 -4.88 3.27 -15.95
N ALA A 180 -4.26 3.31 -14.77
CA ALA A 180 -4.96 3.28 -13.49
C ALA A 180 -5.96 4.44 -13.38
N GLU A 181 -5.55 5.66 -13.73
CA GLU A 181 -6.41 6.84 -13.73
C GLU A 181 -7.61 6.67 -14.68
N ALA A 182 -7.37 6.26 -15.92
CA ALA A 182 -8.44 6.05 -16.90
C ALA A 182 -9.43 4.94 -16.51
N LEU A 183 -8.96 3.86 -15.88
CA LEU A 183 -9.84 2.81 -15.35
C LEU A 183 -10.65 3.31 -14.16
N SER A 184 -10.03 4.06 -13.25
CA SER A 184 -10.72 4.64 -12.11
C SER A 184 -11.82 5.60 -12.53
N GLU A 185 -11.59 6.46 -13.53
CA GLU A 185 -12.63 7.35 -14.07
C GLU A 185 -13.86 6.57 -14.55
N LYS A 186 -13.66 5.43 -15.24
CA LYS A 186 -14.76 4.56 -15.67
C LYS A 186 -15.52 3.97 -14.47
N ILE A 187 -14.82 3.55 -13.42
CA ILE A 187 -15.44 3.05 -12.19
C ILE A 187 -16.22 4.17 -11.48
N MET A 188 -15.68 5.39 -11.43
CA MET A 188 -16.37 6.53 -10.79
C MET A 188 -17.73 6.80 -11.46
N VAL A 189 -17.79 6.76 -12.80
CA VAL A 189 -19.05 6.89 -13.54
C VAL A 189 -20.04 5.78 -13.13
N LYS A 190 -19.57 4.55 -12.96
CA LYS A 190 -20.41 3.43 -12.52
C LYS A 190 -20.93 3.62 -11.11
N PHE A 191 -20.08 4.04 -10.17
CA PHE A 191 -20.47 4.34 -8.80
C PHE A 191 -21.49 5.49 -8.72
N GLU A 192 -21.28 6.57 -9.48
CA GLU A 192 -22.24 7.68 -9.56
C GLU A 192 -23.59 7.22 -10.12
N GLN A 193 -23.59 6.34 -11.12
CA GLN A 193 -24.81 5.73 -11.65
C GLN A 193 -25.52 4.86 -10.59
N MET A 194 -24.78 4.08 -9.80
CA MET A 194 -25.33 3.24 -8.73
C MET A 194 -25.98 4.08 -7.65
N ILE A 195 -25.28 5.11 -7.18
CA ILE A 195 -25.79 6.04 -6.17
C ILE A 195 -27.07 6.73 -6.66
N LYS A 196 -27.08 7.22 -7.91
CA LYS A 196 -28.26 7.84 -8.51
C LYS A 196 -29.45 6.88 -8.56
N LEU A 197 -29.21 5.66 -9.03
CA LEU A 197 -30.26 4.64 -9.14
C LEU A 197 -30.80 4.23 -7.77
N ALA A 198 -29.95 4.07 -6.76
CA ALA A 198 -30.37 3.75 -5.40
C ALA A 198 -31.25 4.86 -4.79
N LYS A 199 -30.93 6.14 -5.05
CA LYS A 199 -31.77 7.27 -4.62
C LYS A 199 -33.14 7.27 -5.30
N GLU A 200 -33.17 7.02 -6.61
CA GLU A 200 -34.44 6.89 -7.37
C GLU A 200 -35.29 5.72 -6.85
N MET A 201 -34.66 4.62 -6.43
CA MET A 201 -35.34 3.47 -5.83
C MET A 201 -35.95 3.80 -4.48
N GLU A 202 -35.23 4.53 -3.64
CA GLU A 202 -35.74 5.01 -2.36
C GLU A 202 -37.00 5.87 -2.56
N ASP A 203 -36.98 6.79 -3.52
CA ASP A 203 -38.10 7.67 -3.84
C ASP A 203 -39.35 6.90 -4.32
N THR A 204 -39.18 5.71 -4.93
CA THR A 204 -40.27 4.83 -5.41
C THR A 204 -40.64 3.72 -4.43
N GLY A 205 -39.99 3.64 -3.26
CA GLY A 205 -40.21 2.59 -2.27
C GLY A 205 -39.66 1.22 -2.69
N GLU A 206 -38.71 1.19 -3.61
CA GLU A 206 -37.97 0.00 -4.06
C GLU A 206 -36.64 -0.15 -3.29
N SER A 207 -36.17 -1.38 -3.09
CA SER A 207 -34.91 -1.67 -2.39
C SER A 207 -33.85 -2.26 -3.33
N VAL A 208 -32.58 -1.90 -3.12
CA VAL A 208 -31.43 -2.49 -3.82
C VAL A 208 -31.25 -3.97 -3.47
N PHE A 209 -31.45 -4.32 -2.19
CA PHE A 209 -31.34 -5.67 -1.61
C PHE A 209 -32.70 -6.22 -1.16
#